data_AF-A0A844X124-F1
#
_entry.id   AF-A0A844X124-F1
#
_cell.length_a   1.000
_cell.length_b   1.000
_cell.length_c   1.000
_cell.angle_alpha   90.00
_cell.angle_beta   90.00
_cell.angle_gamma   90.00
#
_symmetry.space_group_name_H-M   'P 1'
#
loop_
_entity.id
_entity.type
_entity.pdbx_description
1 polymer ?
#
loop_
_entity_poly.entity_id
_entity_poly.type
_entity_poly.pdbx_seq_one_letter_code
_entity_poly.pdbx_strand_id
1 'polypeptide(L)' 'MGYVPQGTKPNPRPQLTIKGRWLEQTGFYVGCAVIIKIEQGKLVIELAIQF' A
#
# COMPACT_ATOMS: atom_id res chain seq x y z
N MET A 1 10.84 30.41 18.98
CA MET A 1 10.76 28.96 18.64
C MET A 1 9.49 28.40 19.24
N GLY A 2 8.55 27.94 18.43
CA GLY A 2 7.32 27.31 18.90
C GLY A 2 7.20 25.94 18.26
N TYR A 3 7.57 24.89 18.99
CA TYR A 3 7.23 23.53 18.58
C TYR A 3 5.80 23.27 19.04
N VAL A 4 4.87 23.15 18.09
CA VAL A 4 3.52 22.65 18.40
C VAL A 4 3.63 21.14 18.59
N PRO A 5 3.40 20.60 19.79
CA PRO A 5 3.38 19.16 19.97
C PRO A 5 2.25 18.62 19.10
N GLN A 6 2.58 17.75 18.15
CA GLN A 6 1.60 17.07 17.32
C GLN A 6 0.74 16.20 18.25
N GLY A 7 -0.39 16.76 18.69
CA GLY A 7 -1.28 16.17 19.66
C GLY A 7 -1.59 14.73 19.25
N THR A 8 -1.25 13.80 20.15
CA THR A 8 -1.69 12.40 20.27
C THR A 8 -2.51 11.88 19.08
N LYS A 9 -1.91 11.78 17.90
CA LYS A 9 -2.49 10.98 16.83
C LYS A 9 -2.15 9.53 17.16
N PRO A 10 -3.14 8.65 17.35
CA PRO A 10 -2.85 7.23 17.51
C PRO A 10 -2.03 6.79 16.31
N ASN A 11 -0.97 6.03 16.58
CA ASN A 11 -0.06 5.58 15.53
C ASN A 11 -0.90 4.94 14.41
N PRO A 12 -0.78 5.40 13.16
CA PRO A 12 -1.55 4.82 12.07
C PRO A 12 -1.26 3.32 12.04
N ARG A 13 -2.28 2.53 11.71
CA ARG A 13 -2.10 1.09 11.49
C ARG A 13 -0.94 0.89 10.51
N PRO A 14 -0.18 -0.20 10.61
CA PRO A 14 0.86 -0.51 9.64
C PRO A 14 0.30 -0.37 8.21
N GLN A 15 0.94 0.49 7.43
CA GLN A 15 0.55 0.82 6.07
C GLN A 15 1.75 0.66 5.17
N LEU A 16 1.54 0.07 4.00
CA LEU A 16 2.51 0.06 2.91
C LEU A 16 1.98 0.95 1.80
N THR A 17 2.61 2.11 1.61
CA THR A 17 2.28 3.01 0.50
C THR A 17 3.29 2.84 -0.62
N ILE A 18 2.85 2.33 -1.75
CA ILE A 18 3.67 2.15 -2.97
C ILE A 18 3.29 3.27 -3.94
N LYS A 19 4.29 3.97 -4.49
CA LYS A 19 4.08 5.07 -5.45
C LYS A 19 4.95 4.85 -6.68
N GLY A 20 4.45 5.30 -7.83
CA GLY A 20 5.21 5.36 -9.07
C GLY A 20 4.39 4.97 -10.30
N ARG A 21 4.76 5.52 -11.46
CA ARG A 21 4.13 5.19 -12.75
C ARG A 21 4.32 3.74 -13.17
N TRP A 22 5.32 3.06 -12.60
CA TRP A 22 5.60 1.65 -12.89
C TRP A 22 4.44 0.73 -12.48
N LEU A 23 3.63 1.09 -11.48
CA LEU A 23 2.46 0.32 -11.08
C LEU A 23 1.46 0.16 -12.23
N GLU A 24 1.09 1.27 -12.87
CA GLU A 24 0.21 1.27 -14.04
C GLU A 24 0.86 0.53 -15.23
N GLN A 25 2.16 0.72 -15.45
CA GLN A 25 2.91 0.00 -16.50
C GLN A 25 2.91 -1.53 -16.28
N THR A 26 2.87 -1.97 -15.02
CA THR A 26 2.76 -3.38 -14.65
C THR A 26 1.31 -3.89 -14.58
N GLY A 27 0.32 -3.05 -14.92
CA GLY A 27 -1.09 -3.42 -14.97
C GLY A 27 -1.90 -3.14 -13.70
N PHE A 28 -1.31 -2.52 -12.67
CA PHE A 28 -2.00 -2.09 -11.46
C PHE A 28 -2.61 -0.71 -11.66
N TYR A 29 -3.85 -0.67 -12.13
CA TYR A 29 -4.62 0.55 -12.30
C TYR A 29 -5.48 0.88 -11.07
N VAL A 30 -5.85 2.16 -10.94
CA VAL A 30 -6.79 2.59 -9.91
C VAL A 30 -8.14 1.89 -10.10
N GLY A 31 -8.69 1.35 -9.01
CA GLY A 31 -9.97 0.63 -9.03
C GLY A 31 -9.87 -0.86 -9.36
N CYS A 32 -8.68 -1.38 -9.72
CA CYS A 32 -8.48 -2.81 -9.89
C CYS A 32 -8.49 -3.54 -8.54
N ALA A 33 -9.11 -4.72 -8.52
CA ALA A 33 -8.99 -5.64 -7.40
C ALA A 33 -7.60 -6.28 -7.38
N VAL A 34 -7.01 -6.37 -6.19
CA VAL A 34 -5.70 -7.00 -5.97
C VAL A 34 -5.80 -8.02 -4.86
N ILE A 35 -4.97 -9.06 -4.95
CA ILE A 35 -4.81 -10.08 -3.92
C ILE A 35 -3.48 -9.84 -3.23
N ILE A 36 -3.52 -9.77 -1.90
CA ILE A 36 -2.33 -9.64 -1.07
C ILE A 36 -2.10 -10.98 -0.38
N LYS A 37 -0.94 -11.59 -0.62
CA LYS A 37 -0.53 -12.85 -0.02
C LYS A 37 0.71 -12.63 0.86
N ILE A 38 0.77 -13.36 1.97
CA ILE A 38 1.95 -13.45 2.81
C ILE A 38 2.58 -14.80 2.55
N GLU A 39 3.82 -14.79 2.06
CA GLU A 39 4.67 -15.97 2.01
C GLU A 39 5.80 -15.81 3.04
N GLN A 40 6.57 -16.87 3.28
CA GLN A 40 7.66 -16.84 4.23
C GLN A 40 8.69 -15.75 3.86
N GLY A 41 8.68 -14.64 4.60
CA GLY A 41 9.56 -13.49 4.40
C GLY A 41 9.16 -12.57 3.23
N LYS A 42 7.97 -12.74 2.62
CA LYS A 42 7.55 -11.94 1.45
C LYS A 42 6.10 -11.48 1.56
N LEU A 43 5.85 -10.27 1.07
CA LEU A 43 4.52 -9.74 0.79
C LEU A 43 4.35 -9.73 -0.73
N VAL A 44 3.44 -10.55 -1.23
CA VAL A 44 3.18 -10.71 -2.67
C VAL A 44 1.87 -10.00 -3.00
N ILE A 45 1.92 -9.10 -3.98
CA ILE A 45 0.76 -8.33 -4.46
C ILE A 45 0.50 -8.73 -5.91
N GLU A 46 -0.67 -9.30 -6.17
CA GLU A 46 -1.07 -9.79 -7.49
C GLU A 46 -2.37 -9.14 -7.94
N LEU A 47 -2.57 -9.01 -9.25
CA LEU A 47 -3.85 -8.60 -9.81
C LEU A 47 -4.88 -9.71 -9.61
N ALA A 48 -6.08 -9.35 -9.15
CA ALA A 48 -7.20 -10.28 -9.11
C ALA A 48 -7.77 -10.42 -10.54
N ILE A 49 -7.22 -11.36 -11.31
CA ILE A 49 -7.75 -11.69 -12.63
C ILE A 49 -9.08 -12.43 -12.42
N GLN A 50 -10.20 -11.78 -12.77
CA GLN A 50 -11.50 -12.43 -12.84
C GLN A 50 -11.68 -12.97 -14.26
N PHE A 51 -11.81 -14.29 -14.39
CA PHE A 51 -12.17 -14.96 -15.65
C PHE A 51 -13.69 -14.93 -15.87
#